data_AF-A0A397C385-F1
#
_entry.id   AF-A0A397C385-F1
#
_cell.length_a   1.000
_cell.length_b   1.000
_cell.length_c   1.000
_cell.angle_alpha   90.00
_cell.angle_beta   90.00
_cell.angle_gamma   90.00
#
_symmetry.space_group_name_H-M   'P 1'
#
loop_
_entity.id
_entity.type
_entity.pdbx_description
1 polymer ?
#
loop_
_entity_poly.entity_id
_entity_poly.type
_entity_poly.pdbx_seq_one_letter_code
_entity_poly.pdbx_strand_id
1 'polypeptide(L)'
;VGAFYGRGKRTGVYGAYLLACYDPETEMYQCITKLGTGLSDEVLGLFFNQLKDCTIDRPRNDYAINDLIKPDVWFEPTQVWEILGADLSISPKYTAAIGLVSKDKGISLRFPRYIRLRDDKTPVQATSAAQIADLYNAQGLNTTNDKDEFDDDDAL
;
A
#
# COMPACT_ATOMS: atom_id res chain seq x y z
N VAL A 1 -5.00 6.22 0.69
CA VAL A 1 -4.47 7.08 1.78
C VAL A 1 -3.68 8.29 1.29
N GLY A 2 -3.21 8.30 0.03
CA GLY A 2 -2.62 9.50 -0.57
C GLY A 2 -2.50 9.40 -2.10
N ALA A 3 -1.98 10.45 -2.73
CA ALA A 3 -1.78 10.54 -4.17
C ALA A 3 -0.48 11.25 -4.57
N PHE A 4 -0.08 11.02 -5.81
CA PHE A 4 1.01 11.71 -6.49
C PHE A 4 0.47 12.41 -7.72
N TYR A 5 0.82 13.68 -7.92
CA TYR A 5 0.38 14.42 -9.10
C TYR A 5 0.92 13.79 -10.38
N GLY A 6 0.05 13.74 -11.38
CA GLY A 6 0.40 13.23 -12.69
C GLY A 6 1.37 14.16 -13.40
N ARG A 7 2.15 13.58 -14.32
CA ARG A 7 3.11 14.30 -15.16
C ARG A 7 2.79 14.02 -16.62
N GLY A 8 3.22 14.91 -17.52
CA GLY A 8 3.01 14.76 -18.97
C GLY A 8 1.51 14.74 -19.31
N LYS A 9 1.05 13.65 -19.95
CA LYS A 9 -0.37 13.49 -20.35
C LYS A 9 -1.36 13.47 -19.18
N ARG A 10 -0.90 13.20 -17.95
CA ARG A 10 -1.74 13.16 -16.73
C ARG A 10 -1.61 14.42 -15.87
N THR A 11 -1.06 15.50 -16.42
CA THR A 11 -0.97 16.78 -15.69
C THR A 11 -2.37 17.31 -15.37
N GLY A 12 -2.56 17.87 -14.17
CA GLY A 12 -3.85 18.39 -13.71
C GLY A 12 -4.73 17.39 -12.95
N VAL A 13 -4.31 16.12 -12.87
CA VAL A 13 -4.96 15.08 -12.04
C VAL A 13 -3.91 14.33 -11.21
N TYR A 14 -4.36 13.41 -10.35
CA TYR A 14 -3.46 12.48 -9.67
C TYR A 14 -3.05 11.36 -10.64
N GLY A 15 -1.75 11.16 -10.82
CA GLY A 15 -1.21 10.16 -11.76
C GLY A 15 -0.97 8.80 -11.12
N ALA A 16 -0.88 8.75 -9.78
CA ALA A 16 -0.74 7.54 -9.01
C ALA A 16 -1.28 7.73 -7.58
N TYR A 17 -1.57 6.61 -6.91
CA TYR A 17 -2.19 6.58 -5.58
C TYR A 17 -1.36 5.73 -4.61
N LEU A 18 -1.26 6.18 -3.36
CA LEU A 18 -0.72 5.39 -2.26
C LEU A 18 -1.86 4.62 -1.59
N LEU A 19 -1.76 3.29 -1.65
CA LEU A 19 -2.74 2.36 -1.11
C LEU A 19 -2.26 1.81 0.24
N ALA A 20 -3.23 1.40 1.05
CA ALA A 20 -3.00 0.76 2.34
C ALA A 20 -3.94 -0.44 2.53
N CYS A 21 -3.49 -1.43 3.30
CA CYS A 21 -4.35 -2.41 3.95
C CYS A 21 -4.78 -1.87 5.33
N TYR A 22 -5.74 -2.53 5.98
CA TYR A 22 -6.20 -2.16 7.33
C TYR A 22 -5.84 -3.25 8.33
N ASP A 23 -5.10 -2.91 9.37
CA ASP A 23 -4.79 -3.85 10.44
C ASP A 23 -5.79 -3.68 11.59
N PRO A 24 -6.70 -4.64 11.82
CA PRO A 24 -7.69 -4.53 12.90
C PRO A 24 -7.09 -4.69 14.29
N GLU A 25 -5.88 -5.25 14.45
CA GLU A 25 -5.25 -5.40 15.76
C GLU A 25 -4.65 -4.09 16.27
N THR A 26 -4.05 -3.33 15.36
CA THR A 26 -3.45 -2.02 15.67
C THR A 26 -4.36 -0.84 15.32
N GLU A 27 -5.47 -1.09 14.63
CA GLU A 27 -6.37 -0.08 14.05
C GLU A 27 -5.66 0.88 13.09
N MET A 28 -4.62 0.40 12.40
CA MET A 28 -3.78 1.22 11.53
C MET A 28 -4.00 0.92 10.04
N TYR A 29 -3.95 1.95 9.21
CA TYR A 29 -3.82 1.83 7.76
C TYR A 29 -2.34 1.69 7.39
N GLN A 30 -1.94 0.49 6.99
CA GLN A 30 -0.56 0.17 6.64
C GLN A 30 -0.33 0.26 5.14
N CYS A 31 0.58 1.14 4.71
CA CYS A 31 0.85 1.33 3.29
C CYS A 31 1.41 0.07 2.64
N ILE A 32 0.87 -0.29 1.47
CA ILE A 32 1.22 -1.53 0.77
C ILE A 32 1.83 -1.29 -0.62
N THR A 33 1.35 -0.31 -1.40
CA THR A 33 1.89 -0.09 -2.74
C THR A 33 1.53 1.28 -3.31
N LYS A 34 2.28 1.70 -4.32
CA LYS A 34 1.97 2.84 -5.19
C LYS A 34 1.36 2.32 -6.49
N LEU A 35 0.14 2.74 -6.78
CA LEU A 35 -0.62 2.32 -7.96
C LEU A 35 -0.65 3.44 -9.02
N GLY A 36 -0.14 3.19 -10.22
CA GLY A 36 -0.26 4.10 -11.38
C GLY A 36 -0.87 3.45 -12.64
N THR A 37 -1.27 2.19 -12.52
CA THR A 37 -1.58 1.25 -13.62
C THR A 37 -3.00 0.70 -13.48
N GLY A 38 -3.64 0.38 -14.61
CA GLY A 38 -5.06 -0.04 -14.64
C GLY A 38 -6.07 1.11 -14.56
N LEU A 39 -5.61 2.36 -14.57
CA LEU A 39 -6.43 3.56 -14.49
C LEU A 39 -6.52 4.20 -15.88
N SER A 40 -7.72 4.22 -16.47
CA SER A 40 -7.99 4.99 -17.71
C SER A 40 -8.05 6.48 -17.42
N ASP A 41 -7.92 7.32 -18.45
CA ASP A 41 -7.96 8.79 -18.27
C ASP A 41 -9.31 9.26 -17.70
N GLU A 42 -10.40 8.61 -18.07
CA GLU A 42 -11.74 8.84 -17.50
C GLU A 42 -11.77 8.51 -16.00
N VAL A 43 -11.24 7.36 -15.60
CA VAL A 43 -11.18 6.93 -14.19
C VAL A 43 -10.29 7.88 -13.38
N LEU A 44 -9.18 8.36 -13.94
CA LEU A 44 -8.32 9.35 -13.28
C LEU A 44 -9.05 10.68 -13.03
N GLY A 45 -9.81 11.16 -14.02
CA GLY A 45 -10.63 12.36 -13.87
C GLY A 45 -11.75 12.20 -12.83
N LEU A 46 -12.41 11.03 -12.82
CA LEU A 46 -13.42 10.69 -11.82
C LEU A 46 -12.83 10.71 -10.40
N PHE A 47 -11.74 9.98 -10.18
CA PHE A 47 -11.11 9.88 -8.87
C PHE A 47 -10.51 11.19 -8.39
N PHE A 48 -9.95 12.00 -9.29
CA PHE A 48 -9.52 13.35 -8.93
C PHE A 48 -10.70 14.17 -8.38
N ASN A 49 -11.85 14.16 -9.05
CA ASN A 49 -13.03 14.90 -8.60
C ASN A 49 -13.61 14.38 -7.29
N GLN A 50 -13.58 13.07 -7.05
CA GLN A 50 -14.08 12.47 -5.81
C GLN A 50 -13.15 12.70 -4.62
N LEU A 51 -11.83 12.69 -4.84
CA LEU A 51 -10.84 12.70 -3.77
C LEU A 51 -10.27 14.07 -3.44
N LYS A 52 -10.37 15.07 -4.33
CA LYS A 52 -9.86 16.43 -4.08
C LYS A 52 -10.46 17.06 -2.81
N ASP A 53 -11.73 16.76 -2.53
CA ASP A 53 -12.44 17.28 -1.35
C ASP A 53 -12.19 16.43 -0.08
N CYS A 54 -11.49 15.29 -0.22
CA CYS A 54 -11.08 14.42 0.90
C CYS A 54 -9.63 14.66 1.32
N THR A 55 -9.00 15.74 0.84
CA THR A 55 -7.59 16.04 1.10
C THR A 55 -7.37 16.52 2.53
N ILE A 56 -6.21 16.13 3.09
CA ILE A 56 -5.77 16.56 4.42
C ILE A 56 -4.32 17.05 4.36
N ASP A 57 -3.97 17.99 5.23
CA ASP A 57 -2.66 18.66 5.19
C ASP A 57 -1.50 17.74 5.60
N ARG A 58 -1.78 16.74 6.44
CA ARG A 58 -0.79 15.82 7.02
C ARG A 58 -1.38 14.42 7.17
N PRO A 59 -0.55 13.36 7.18
CA PRO A 59 -1.06 12.01 7.42
C PRO A 59 -1.74 11.95 8.78
N ARG A 60 -2.81 11.16 8.87
CA ARG A 60 -3.47 10.87 10.14
C ARG A 60 -2.56 10.03 11.04
N ASN A 61 -2.81 10.06 12.34
CA ASN A 61 -2.03 9.28 13.31
C ASN A 61 -2.21 7.77 13.14
N ASP A 62 -3.32 7.33 12.55
CA ASP A 62 -3.61 5.93 12.25
C ASP A 62 -3.02 5.46 10.91
N TYR A 63 -2.12 6.23 10.29
CA TYR A 63 -1.41 5.82 9.07
C TYR A 63 -0.02 5.31 9.42
N ALA A 64 0.19 4.01 9.26
CA ALA A 64 1.52 3.41 9.39
C ALA A 64 2.27 3.61 8.07
N ILE A 65 3.23 4.54 8.05
CA ILE A 65 4.00 4.93 6.87
C ILE A 65 5.49 5.02 7.20
N ASN A 66 6.34 4.84 6.20
CA ASN A 66 7.78 5.08 6.28
C ASN A 66 8.13 6.33 5.47
N ASP A 67 9.12 7.11 5.91
CA ASP A 67 9.64 8.31 5.24
C ASP A 67 10.17 8.04 3.82
N LEU A 68 10.45 6.78 3.48
CA LEU A 68 10.80 6.35 2.13
C LEU A 68 9.65 6.55 1.09
N ILE A 69 8.42 6.81 1.53
CA ILE A 69 7.31 7.16 0.65
C ILE A 69 6.54 8.39 1.15
N LYS A 70 6.68 9.48 0.41
CA LYS A 70 5.94 10.71 0.65
C LYS A 70 5.04 11.04 -0.54
N PRO A 71 3.72 10.84 -0.45
CA PRO A 71 2.79 11.33 -1.46
C PRO A 71 2.77 12.86 -1.49
N ASP A 72 2.35 13.42 -2.62
CA ASP A 72 2.18 14.87 -2.78
C ASP A 72 0.93 15.36 -2.04
N VAL A 73 -0.05 14.46 -1.86
CA VAL A 73 -1.35 14.74 -1.24
C VAL A 73 -1.72 13.58 -0.31
N TRP A 74 -2.22 13.90 0.87
CA TRP A 74 -2.83 12.94 1.80
C TRP A 74 -4.35 13.00 1.69
N PHE A 75 -5.01 11.86 1.91
CA PHE A 75 -6.47 11.78 1.91
C PHE A 75 -6.98 11.22 3.23
N GLU A 76 -8.19 11.62 3.62
CA GLU A 76 -9.05 10.81 4.49
C GLU A 76 -9.29 9.43 3.85
N PRO A 77 -9.32 8.33 4.62
CA PRO A 77 -9.60 7.02 4.07
C PRO A 77 -11.12 6.94 3.81
N THR A 78 -11.51 7.02 2.54
CA THR A 78 -12.94 7.05 2.15
C THR A 78 -13.31 5.99 1.11
N GLN A 79 -12.34 5.42 0.40
CA GLN A 79 -12.58 4.47 -0.69
C GLN A 79 -11.78 3.19 -0.52
N VAL A 80 -12.37 2.07 -0.92
CA VAL A 80 -11.71 0.77 -1.03
C VAL A 80 -11.66 0.36 -2.49
N TRP A 81 -10.48 -0.02 -2.97
CA TRP A 81 -10.27 -0.44 -4.36
C TRP A 81 -9.88 -1.91 -4.42
N GLU A 82 -10.39 -2.60 -5.43
CA GLU A 82 -9.94 -3.94 -5.79
C GLU A 82 -8.71 -3.85 -6.67
N ILE A 83 -7.63 -4.47 -6.23
CA ILE A 83 -6.32 -4.41 -6.88
C ILE A 83 -5.87 -5.82 -7.21
N LEU A 84 -5.45 -6.02 -8.45
CA LEU A 84 -4.79 -7.24 -8.90
C LEU A 84 -3.28 -7.03 -8.87
N GLY A 85 -2.51 -8.02 -8.44
CA GLY A 85 -1.06 -8.06 -8.58
C GLY A 85 -0.58 -9.45 -8.97
N ALA A 86 0.70 -9.56 -9.32
CA ALA A 86 1.28 -10.85 -9.74
C ALA A 86 1.72 -11.70 -8.54
N ASP A 87 2.39 -11.07 -7.58
CA ASP A 87 3.02 -11.67 -6.40
C ASP A 87 3.23 -10.57 -5.33
N LEU A 88 3.49 -11.01 -4.10
CA LEU A 88 3.86 -10.15 -2.98
C LEU A 88 5.36 -10.24 -2.72
N SER A 89 5.99 -9.16 -2.28
CA SER A 89 7.41 -9.13 -1.96
C SER A 89 7.67 -8.39 -0.66
N ILE A 90 8.72 -8.77 0.07
CA ILE A 90 9.21 -7.96 1.20
C ILE A 90 9.66 -6.60 0.66
N SER A 91 9.36 -5.54 1.40
CA SER A 91 9.72 -4.18 1.03
C SER A 91 10.15 -3.35 2.24
N PRO A 92 11.31 -2.66 2.17
CA PRO A 92 11.71 -1.72 3.22
C PRO A 92 10.87 -0.42 3.20
N LYS A 93 10.13 -0.18 2.10
CA LYS A 93 9.41 1.07 1.85
C LYS A 93 7.99 1.08 2.41
N TYR A 94 7.38 -0.10 2.51
CA TYR A 94 5.98 -0.28 2.86
C TYR A 94 5.87 -0.98 4.21
N THR A 95 4.74 -0.81 4.87
CA THR A 95 4.51 -1.18 6.27
C THR A 95 3.44 -2.26 6.41
N ALA A 96 2.75 -2.62 5.33
CA ALA A 96 1.75 -3.68 5.33
C ALA A 96 2.32 -4.98 5.88
N ALA A 97 1.68 -5.55 6.89
CA ALA A 97 2.09 -6.81 7.53
C ALA A 97 3.52 -6.79 8.10
N ILE A 98 4.05 -5.61 8.44
CA ILE A 98 5.32 -5.49 9.15
C ILE A 98 5.24 -6.24 10.49
N GLY A 99 6.29 -6.97 10.84
CA GLY A 99 6.34 -7.82 12.03
C GLY A 99 5.66 -9.19 11.88
N LEU A 100 4.80 -9.38 10.87
CA LEU A 100 4.11 -10.67 10.66
C LEU A 100 4.91 -11.64 9.79
N VAL A 101 5.67 -11.10 8.82
CA VAL A 101 6.51 -11.90 7.90
C VAL A 101 7.99 -11.55 8.02
N SER A 102 8.30 -10.26 8.16
CA SER A 102 9.65 -9.76 8.42
C SER A 102 9.60 -8.81 9.61
N LYS A 103 10.64 -8.85 10.45
CA LYS A 103 10.69 -8.10 11.72
C LYS A 103 10.63 -6.58 11.51
N ASP A 104 11.27 -6.08 10.45
CA ASP A 104 11.50 -4.65 10.21
C ASP A 104 11.02 -4.16 8.84
N LYS A 105 10.57 -5.06 7.96
CA LYS A 105 10.11 -4.74 6.60
C LYS A 105 8.65 -5.17 6.43
N GLY A 106 7.87 -4.37 5.72
CA GLY A 106 6.52 -4.74 5.32
C GLY A 106 6.50 -5.50 3.98
N ILE A 107 5.30 -5.64 3.44
CA ILE A 107 5.02 -6.33 2.17
C ILE A 107 4.53 -5.32 1.13
N SER A 108 4.92 -5.53 -0.12
CA SER A 108 4.43 -4.79 -1.28
C SER A 108 3.82 -5.72 -2.32
N LEU A 109 2.81 -5.21 -3.03
CA LEU A 109 2.26 -5.87 -4.21
C LEU A 109 3.11 -5.55 -5.45
N ARG A 110 3.54 -6.57 -6.20
CA ARG A 110 4.26 -6.42 -7.46
C ARG A 110 3.29 -6.37 -8.64
N PHE A 111 3.59 -5.47 -9.58
CA PHE A 111 2.76 -5.17 -10.75
C PHE A 111 1.28 -4.90 -10.40
N PRO A 112 1.01 -4.01 -9.42
CA PRO A 112 -0.37 -3.73 -9.00
C PRO A 112 -1.16 -3.11 -10.17
N ARG A 113 -2.43 -3.46 -10.31
CA ARG A 113 -3.36 -2.91 -11.31
C ARG A 113 -4.71 -2.69 -10.67
N TYR A 114 -5.27 -1.50 -10.90
CA TYR A 114 -6.64 -1.20 -10.53
C TYR A 114 -7.60 -2.10 -11.31
N ILE A 115 -8.59 -2.66 -10.61
CA ILE A 115 -9.68 -3.43 -11.22
C ILE A 115 -10.99 -2.67 -11.12
N ARG A 116 -11.42 -2.32 -9.90
CA ARG A 116 -12.68 -1.61 -9.66
C ARG A 116 -12.74 -0.95 -8.28
N LEU A 117 -13.68 -0.03 -8.13
CA LEU A 117 -14.09 0.53 -6.84
C LEU A 117 -14.95 -0.51 -6.10
N ARG A 118 -14.80 -0.56 -4.77
CA ARG A 118 -15.60 -1.38 -3.86
C ARG A 118 -16.54 -0.48 -3.08
N ASP A 119 -17.67 -0.15 -3.69
CA ASP A 119 -18.77 0.59 -3.08
C ASP A 119 -19.51 -0.23 -2.00
N ASP A 120 -19.30 -1.55 -1.99
CA ASP A 120 -19.79 -2.49 -0.99
C ASP A 120 -18.87 -2.62 0.25
N LYS A 121 -17.75 -1.89 0.30
CA LYS A 121 -16.79 -1.95 1.41
C LYS A 121 -16.46 -0.58 1.97
N THR A 122 -16.41 -0.52 3.29
CA THR A 122 -15.81 0.60 4.03
C THR A 122 -14.29 0.40 4.19
N PRO A 123 -13.50 1.46 4.42
CA PRO A 123 -12.05 1.37 4.59
C PRO A 123 -11.57 0.36 5.64
N VAL A 124 -12.30 0.22 6.75
CA VAL A 124 -11.99 -0.77 7.81
C VAL A 124 -12.28 -2.22 7.40
N GLN A 125 -12.99 -2.43 6.28
CA GLN A 125 -13.25 -3.74 5.66
C GLN A 125 -12.30 -4.04 4.48
N ALA A 126 -11.27 -3.21 4.29
CA ALA A 126 -10.19 -3.50 3.35
C ALA A 126 -9.48 -4.82 3.71
N THR A 127 -8.68 -5.34 2.79
CA THR A 127 -7.84 -6.52 3.07
C THR A 127 -6.99 -6.24 4.30
N SER A 128 -6.90 -7.21 5.22
CA SER A 128 -6.17 -7.06 6.47
C SER A 128 -4.69 -7.35 6.35
N ALA A 129 -3.88 -6.83 7.27
CA ALA A 129 -2.46 -7.15 7.37
C ALA A 129 -2.20 -8.66 7.49
N ALA A 130 -2.98 -9.37 8.33
CA ALA A 130 -2.93 -10.82 8.46
C ALA A 130 -3.22 -11.53 7.12
N GLN A 131 -4.26 -11.11 6.39
CA GLN A 131 -4.56 -11.68 5.07
C GLN A 131 -3.43 -11.44 4.05
N ILE A 132 -2.75 -10.29 4.10
CA ILE A 132 -1.58 -10.03 3.25
C ILE A 132 -0.42 -10.97 3.62
N ALA A 133 -0.16 -11.20 4.91
CA ALA A 133 0.85 -12.14 5.37
C ALA A 133 0.52 -13.58 4.92
N ASP A 134 -0.73 -14.01 5.07
CA ASP A 134 -1.19 -15.33 4.64
C ASP A 134 -1.00 -15.53 3.13
N LEU A 135 -1.39 -14.53 2.32
CA LEU A 135 -1.19 -14.57 0.87
C LEU A 135 0.30 -14.65 0.49
N TYR A 136 1.17 -13.90 1.20
CA TYR A 136 2.60 -13.97 0.97
C TYR A 136 3.17 -15.35 1.30
N ASN A 137 2.78 -15.95 2.43
CA ASN A 137 3.24 -17.29 2.80
C ASN A 137 2.72 -18.37 1.84
N ALA A 138 1.49 -18.20 1.34
CA ALA A 138 0.85 -19.12 0.40
C ALA A 138 1.43 -19.05 -1.02
N GLN A 139 2.10 -17.97 -1.41
CA GLN A 139 2.62 -17.81 -2.77
C GLN A 139 3.79 -18.75 -3.11
N GLY A 140 4.26 -19.55 -2.15
CA GLY A 140 5.24 -20.63 -2.38
C GLY A 140 6.55 -20.10 -2.94
N LEU A 141 7.33 -19.41 -2.12
CA LEU A 141 8.59 -18.81 -2.58
C LEU A 141 9.67 -19.88 -2.83
N ASN A 142 9.91 -20.18 -4.11
CA ASN A 142 11.24 -20.55 -4.62
C ASN A 142 12.11 -19.27 -4.80
N THR A 143 12.21 -18.42 -3.78
CA THR A 143 13.12 -17.25 -3.81
C THR A 143 14.08 -17.32 -2.64
N THR A 144 15.27 -17.84 -2.97
CA THR A 144 16.60 -17.41 -2.52
C THR A 144 16.69 -16.69 -1.17
N ASN A 145 17.26 -17.40 -0.21
CA ASN A 145 18.08 -16.93 0.91
C ASN A 145 18.45 -15.43 0.85
N ASP A 146 17.70 -14.59 1.55
CA ASP A 146 18.34 -13.59 2.40
C ASP A 146 18.43 -14.24 3.78
N LYS A 147 19.46 -15.08 3.95
CA LYS A 147 19.99 -15.35 5.28
C LYS A 147 20.58 -14.03 5.74
N ASP A 148 19.81 -13.26 6.50
CA ASP A 148 20.43 -12.26 7.36
C ASP A 148 21.35 -13.05 8.31
N GLU A 149 22.65 -12.88 8.10
CA GLU A 149 23.74 -13.31 8.97
C GLU A 149 23.45 -12.82 10.39
N PHE A 150 23.03 -13.73 11.25
CA PHE A 150 23.26 -13.59 12.68
C PHE A 150 24.71 -14.03 12.93
N ASP A 151 25.66 -13.13 12.66
CA ASP A 151 26.95 -13.14 13.35
C ASP A 151 26.69 -12.59 14.77
N ASP A 152 26.30 -13.48 15.69
CA ASP A 152 26.64 -13.33 17.10
C ASP A 152 27.87 -14.20 17.35
N ASP A 153 28.99 -13.72 16.82
CA ASP A 153 30.32 -14.09 17.27
C ASP A 153 30.62 -13.20 18.49
N ASP A 154 30.12 -13.61 19.66
CA ASP A 154 30.69 -13.14 20.93
C ASP A 154 30.91 -14.36 21.84
N ALA A 155 32.17 -14.76 21.84
CA ALA A 155 32.75 -15.87 22.56
C ALA A 155 32.72 -15.66 24.09
N LEU A 156 32.74 -16.79 24.79
CA LEU A 156 33.12 -16.93 26.21
C LEU A 156 34.49 -16.34 26.52
#